data_AF-A0A842IC93-F1
#
_entry.id   AF-A0A842IC93-F1
#
_cell.length_a   1.000
_cell.length_b   1.000
_cell.length_c   1.000
_cell.angle_alpha   90.00
_cell.angle_beta   90.00
_cell.angle_gamma   90.00
#
_symmetry.space_group_name_H-M   'P 1'
#
loop_
_entity.id
_entity.type
_entity.pdbx_description
1 polymer ?
#
loop_
_entity_poly.entity_id
_entity_poly.type
_entity_poly.pdbx_seq_one_letter_code
_entity_poly.pdbx_strand_id
1 'polypeptide(L)'
;MGNLLTRRGFLAGLSVSAPAVLAGCDRLGASSGFRQSFLSWGEWLNYRAHRLLFADSLAPEFSEAEMSPVFRTNGNTMAGDQVYRRHLAEGFANWRLEVGGMVAKPMRLSLAELKTREAKTQITEHSCVEGWTAIGKWTGVPLWSILNEAGIAPEARYIVFYCADDFRGTSYYESIDMVDAMHPQTILAYGMNGGDLPEKHGAPIRLRVERQLGYKQAKFVMRIEAVAALEQIGGGRGGYWEDAGRYAWYAGI
;
A
#
# COMPACT_ATOMS: atom_id res chain seq x y z
N MET A 1 -49.37 30.76 6.51
CA MET A 1 -49.64 29.94 5.31
C MET A 1 -48.41 30.03 4.42
N GLY A 2 -47.72 28.89 4.26
CA GLY A 2 -46.39 28.83 3.64
C GLY A 2 -46.42 28.96 2.13
N ASN A 3 -45.44 29.68 1.57
CA ASN A 3 -45.14 29.63 0.15
C ASN A 3 -44.15 28.50 -0.12
N LEU A 4 -44.62 27.50 -0.84
CA LEU A 4 -43.89 26.33 -1.32
C LEU A 4 -42.87 26.79 -2.36
N LEU A 5 -41.58 26.76 -2.00
CA LEU A 5 -40.49 26.73 -2.99
C LEU A 5 -40.58 25.41 -3.75
N THR A 6 -41.22 25.42 -4.92
CA THR A 6 -41.30 24.25 -5.79
C THR A 6 -39.92 23.87 -6.33
N ARG A 7 -39.60 22.56 -6.32
CA ARG A 7 -38.36 21.92 -6.82
C ARG A 7 -37.88 22.38 -8.20
N ARG A 8 -38.73 23.00 -9.03
CA ARG A 8 -38.36 23.57 -10.34
C ARG A 8 -37.60 24.90 -10.26
N GLY A 9 -37.73 25.67 -9.18
CA GLY A 9 -37.02 26.94 -9.02
C GLY A 9 -35.53 26.78 -8.75
N PHE A 10 -35.11 25.65 -8.17
CA PHE A 10 -33.71 25.39 -7.82
C PHE A 10 -32.86 24.92 -9.01
N LEU A 11 -33.49 24.39 -10.06
CA LEU A 11 -32.80 23.92 -11.28
C LEU A 11 -32.61 25.02 -12.34
N ALA A 12 -33.29 26.16 -12.21
CA ALA A 12 -33.17 27.28 -13.15
C ALA A 12 -32.00 28.23 -12.82
N GLY A 13 -31.40 28.13 -11.62
CA GLY A 13 -30.29 29.01 -11.19
C GLY A 13 -28.89 28.51 -11.51
N LEU A 14 -28.74 27.29 -12.06
CA LEU A 14 -27.44 26.67 -12.36
C LEU A 14 -27.20 26.43 -13.85
N SER A 15 -27.88 27.15 -14.73
CA SER A 15 -27.51 27.18 -16.15
C SER A 15 -26.28 28.07 -16.38
N VAL A 16 -25.15 27.71 -15.77
CA VAL A 16 -23.85 28.07 -16.32
C VAL A 16 -23.69 27.23 -17.57
N SER A 17 -23.60 27.88 -18.72
CA SER A 17 -23.43 27.26 -20.02
C SER A 17 -22.20 26.32 -20.01
N ALA A 18 -22.48 25.01 -20.08
CA ALA A 18 -21.49 23.93 -20.11
C ALA A 18 -20.31 24.08 -21.10
N PRO A 19 -20.43 24.75 -22.27
CA PRO A 19 -19.31 24.86 -23.21
C PRO A 19 -18.12 25.67 -22.68
N ALA A 20 -18.37 26.71 -21.88
CA ALA A 20 -17.31 27.59 -21.37
C ALA A 20 -16.53 26.95 -20.20
N VAL A 21 -17.21 26.12 -19.39
CA VAL A 21 -16.60 25.37 -18.30
C VAL A 21 -15.71 24.25 -18.84
N LEU A 22 -16.15 23.54 -19.89
CA LEU A 22 -15.37 22.47 -20.52
C LEU A 22 -14.12 23.01 -21.25
N ALA A 23 -14.24 24.10 -22.02
CA ALA A 23 -13.09 24.71 -22.70
C ALA A 23 -12.07 25.33 -21.71
N GLY A 24 -12.56 25.83 -20.56
CA GLY A 24 -11.72 26.31 -19.46
C GLY A 24 -10.99 25.17 -18.74
N CYS A 25 -11.66 24.03 -18.52
CA CYS A 25 -11.06 22.82 -17.94
C CYS A 25 -9.95 22.22 -18.82
N ASP A 26 -10.10 22.25 -20.14
CA ASP A 26 -9.04 21.76 -21.04
C ASP A 26 -7.79 22.63 -21.00
N ARG A 27 -7.96 23.96 -20.91
CA ARG A 27 -6.83 24.92 -20.87
C ARG A 27 -6.17 24.98 -19.48
N LEU A 28 -6.95 24.88 -18.41
CA LEU A 28 -6.45 24.75 -17.03
C LEU A 28 -5.79 23.39 -16.82
N GLY A 29 -6.39 22.33 -17.37
CA GLY A 29 -5.79 21.01 -17.46
C GLY A 29 -4.44 21.07 -18.19
N ALA A 30 -4.33 21.72 -19.34
CA ALA A 30 -3.06 21.81 -20.07
C ALA A 30 -1.91 22.47 -19.28
N SER A 31 -2.20 23.22 -18.21
CA SER A 31 -1.17 23.77 -17.33
C SER A 31 -0.69 22.73 -16.30
N SER A 32 0.61 22.42 -16.33
CA SER A 32 1.23 21.43 -15.44
C SER A 32 1.05 21.78 -13.96
N GLY A 33 1.11 23.07 -13.60
CA GLY A 33 0.94 23.54 -12.23
C GLY A 33 -0.49 23.34 -11.68
N PHE A 34 -1.52 23.58 -12.49
CA PHE A 34 -2.91 23.38 -12.06
C PHE A 34 -3.26 21.90 -11.98
N ARG A 35 -2.86 21.07 -12.96
CA ARG A 35 -3.03 19.61 -12.89
C ARG A 35 -2.38 19.04 -11.64
N GLN A 36 -1.14 19.40 -11.35
CA GLN A 36 -0.43 18.90 -10.18
C GLN A 36 -1.13 19.32 -8.88
N SER A 37 -1.62 20.57 -8.81
CA SER A 37 -2.33 21.10 -7.64
C SER A 37 -3.70 20.46 -7.45
N PHE A 38 -4.42 20.18 -8.54
CA PHE A 38 -5.73 19.54 -8.49
C PHE A 38 -5.60 18.05 -8.11
N LEU A 39 -4.64 17.34 -8.69
CA LEU A 39 -4.36 15.94 -8.35
C LEU A 39 -3.89 15.79 -6.91
N SER A 40 -3.01 16.67 -6.42
CA SER A 40 -2.59 16.64 -5.00
C SER A 40 -3.74 16.95 -4.05
N TRP A 41 -4.68 17.82 -4.45
CA TRP A 41 -5.88 18.08 -3.67
C TRP A 41 -6.83 16.87 -3.65
N GLY A 42 -6.98 16.18 -4.79
CA GLY A 42 -7.73 14.94 -4.89
C GLY A 42 -7.15 13.82 -4.02
N GLU A 43 -5.82 13.65 -4.04
CA GLU A 43 -5.11 12.71 -3.18
C GLU A 43 -5.30 13.07 -1.69
N TRP A 44 -5.13 14.34 -1.33
CA TRP A 44 -5.33 14.79 0.05
C TRP A 44 -6.77 14.54 0.52
N LEU A 45 -7.78 14.81 -0.31
CA LEU A 45 -9.17 14.51 0.00
C LEU A 45 -9.41 13.01 0.17
N ASN A 46 -8.87 12.18 -0.73
CA ASN A 46 -8.99 10.73 -0.64
C ASN A 46 -8.37 10.20 0.66
N TYR A 47 -7.15 10.63 0.98
CA TYR A 47 -6.47 10.30 2.24
C TYR A 47 -7.27 10.72 3.47
N ARG A 48 -7.77 11.97 3.51
CA ARG A 48 -8.57 12.46 4.65
C ARG A 48 -9.89 11.74 4.78
N ALA A 49 -10.58 11.46 3.67
CA ALA A 49 -11.84 10.72 3.66
C ALA A 49 -11.64 9.29 4.17
N HIS A 50 -10.64 8.56 3.69
CA HIS A 50 -10.33 7.22 4.16
C HIS A 50 -10.00 7.20 5.65
N ARG A 51 -9.16 8.13 6.11
CA ARG A 51 -8.79 8.24 7.52
C ARG A 51 -9.96 8.56 8.44
N LEU A 52 -10.97 9.29 7.98
CA LEU A 52 -12.11 9.72 8.81
C LEU A 52 -13.32 8.80 8.72
N LEU A 53 -13.62 8.29 7.52
CA LEU A 53 -14.87 7.59 7.23
C LEU A 53 -14.68 6.09 7.13
N PHE A 54 -13.48 5.64 6.77
CA PHE A 54 -13.24 4.26 6.41
C PHE A 54 -12.12 3.64 7.23
N ALA A 55 -11.53 4.29 8.23
CA ALA A 55 -10.35 3.75 8.92
C ALA A 55 -10.52 2.29 9.39
N ASP A 56 -11.71 1.91 9.83
CA ASP A 56 -12.03 0.56 10.32
C ASP A 56 -12.72 -0.35 9.29
N SER A 57 -12.94 0.10 8.06
CA SER A 57 -13.61 -0.70 7.03
C SER A 57 -12.73 -1.85 6.54
N LEU A 58 -13.24 -3.07 6.59
CA LEU A 58 -12.55 -4.23 6.03
C LEU A 58 -12.64 -4.22 4.49
N ALA A 59 -11.56 -4.59 3.83
CA ALA A 59 -11.58 -5.01 2.44
C ALA A 59 -12.43 -6.29 2.30
N PRO A 60 -13.17 -6.44 1.19
CA PRO A 60 -13.94 -7.65 0.92
C PRO A 60 -13.08 -8.91 0.99
N GLU A 61 -13.61 -9.95 1.62
CA GLU A 61 -13.03 -11.29 1.60
C GLU A 61 -13.88 -12.23 0.74
N PHE A 62 -13.20 -13.14 0.06
CA PHE A 62 -13.78 -14.03 -0.94
C PHE A 62 -13.69 -15.50 -0.50
N SER A 63 -14.43 -16.37 -1.17
CA SER A 63 -14.30 -17.82 -1.00
C SER A 63 -13.17 -18.40 -1.86
N GLU A 64 -12.74 -19.64 -1.55
CA GLU A 64 -11.73 -20.33 -2.37
C GLU A 64 -12.20 -20.58 -3.80
N ALA A 65 -13.52 -20.70 -4.03
CA ALA A 65 -14.11 -20.88 -5.36
C ALA A 65 -13.98 -19.64 -6.24
N GLU A 66 -13.80 -18.46 -5.64
CA GLU A 66 -13.65 -17.17 -6.34
C GLU A 66 -12.17 -16.82 -6.59
N MET A 67 -11.24 -17.64 -6.10
CA MET A 67 -9.82 -17.41 -6.32
C MET A 67 -9.48 -17.44 -7.81
N SER A 68 -8.60 -16.51 -8.21
CA SER A 68 -8.13 -16.48 -9.60
C SER A 68 -7.33 -17.75 -9.90
N PRO A 69 -7.57 -18.42 -11.05
CA PRO A 69 -6.84 -19.64 -11.42
C PRO A 69 -5.32 -19.41 -11.47
N VAL A 70 -4.92 -18.20 -11.86
CA VAL A 70 -3.54 -17.72 -11.81
C VAL A 70 -3.54 -16.36 -11.14
N PHE A 71 -2.80 -16.23 -10.05
CA PHE A 71 -2.51 -14.92 -9.49
C PHE A 71 -1.39 -14.27 -10.30
N ARG A 72 -1.71 -13.21 -11.03
CA ARG A 72 -0.76 -12.53 -11.93
C ARG A 72 0.40 -11.92 -11.14
N THR A 73 1.61 -12.06 -11.67
CA THR A 73 2.81 -11.37 -11.17
C THR A 73 2.94 -9.99 -11.81
N ASN A 74 3.32 -8.99 -11.03
CA ASN A 74 3.63 -7.64 -11.50
C ASN A 74 5.05 -7.23 -11.09
N GLY A 75 5.68 -6.33 -11.85
CA GLY A 75 7.03 -5.84 -11.62
C GLY A 75 8.08 -6.96 -11.65
N ASN A 76 9.15 -6.80 -10.88
CA ASN A 76 10.20 -7.81 -10.83
C ASN A 76 9.72 -9.11 -10.18
N THR A 77 10.05 -10.23 -10.81
CA THR A 77 9.74 -11.59 -10.34
C THR A 77 10.94 -12.28 -9.68
N MET A 78 12.11 -11.64 -9.74
CA MET A 78 13.34 -12.09 -9.11
C MET A 78 14.08 -10.83 -8.61
N ALA A 79 14.49 -10.82 -7.35
CA ALA A 79 15.31 -9.75 -6.79
C ALA A 79 16.79 -10.02 -7.10
N GLY A 80 17.48 -9.01 -7.65
CA GLY A 80 18.89 -9.12 -8.07
C GLY A 80 19.91 -9.03 -6.93
N ASP A 81 19.49 -8.61 -5.74
CA ASP A 81 20.36 -8.39 -4.58
C ASP A 81 21.07 -9.69 -4.12
N GLN A 82 22.40 -9.62 -4.01
CA GLN A 82 23.21 -10.81 -3.71
C GLN A 82 22.96 -11.38 -2.31
N VAL A 83 22.65 -10.53 -1.33
CA VAL A 83 22.34 -10.96 0.05
C VAL A 83 21.03 -11.74 0.04
N TYR A 84 20.01 -11.21 -0.62
CA TYR A 84 18.74 -11.89 -0.84
C TYR A 84 18.91 -13.21 -1.60
N ARG A 85 19.71 -13.25 -2.68
CA ARG A 85 19.97 -14.49 -3.42
C ARG A 85 20.59 -15.58 -2.54
N ARG A 86 21.50 -15.22 -1.63
CA ARG A 86 22.07 -16.16 -0.64
C ARG A 86 21.00 -16.67 0.31
N HIS A 87 20.18 -15.79 0.86
CA HIS A 87 19.08 -16.19 1.72
C HIS A 87 18.11 -17.13 1.02
N LEU A 88 17.73 -16.86 -0.23
CA LEU A 88 16.86 -17.72 -1.02
C LEU A 88 17.49 -19.12 -1.22
N ALA A 89 18.78 -19.20 -1.55
CA ALA A 89 19.49 -20.47 -1.72
C ALA A 89 19.54 -21.32 -0.43
N GLU A 90 19.47 -20.68 0.73
CA GLU A 90 19.44 -21.31 2.06
C GLU A 90 18.01 -21.50 2.60
N GLY A 91 16.97 -21.33 1.77
CA GLY A 91 15.57 -21.45 2.20
C GLY A 91 15.19 -20.42 3.26
N PHE A 92 15.82 -19.24 3.24
CA PHE A 92 15.65 -18.14 4.19
C PHE A 92 15.98 -18.47 5.64
N ALA A 93 16.73 -19.54 5.92
CA ALA A 93 17.12 -19.94 7.28
C ALA A 93 17.86 -18.82 8.04
N ASN A 94 18.73 -18.07 7.34
CA ASN A 94 19.51 -16.97 7.89
C ASN A 94 18.91 -15.59 7.61
N TRP A 95 17.77 -15.51 6.93
CA TRP A 95 17.10 -14.23 6.67
C TRP A 95 16.46 -13.71 7.96
N ARG A 96 16.50 -12.39 8.15
CA ARG A 96 15.88 -11.71 9.29
C ARG A 96 15.16 -10.45 8.80
N LEU A 97 13.91 -10.26 9.22
CA LEU A 97 13.21 -8.99 9.13
C LEU A 97 13.79 -8.04 10.17
N GLU A 98 14.32 -6.92 9.73
CA GLU A 98 14.75 -5.85 10.62
C GLU A 98 13.57 -4.91 10.90
N VAL A 99 13.34 -4.61 12.18
CA VAL A 99 12.30 -3.67 12.64
C VAL A 99 13.00 -2.56 13.40
N GLY A 100 12.89 -1.33 12.91
CA GLY A 100 13.63 -0.19 13.45
C GLY A 100 12.92 1.15 13.31
N GLY A 101 13.72 2.22 13.30
CA GLY A 101 13.23 3.60 13.32
C GLY A 101 12.75 4.00 14.72
N MET A 102 11.58 4.64 14.77
CA MET A 102 10.95 5.17 15.98
C MET A 102 10.25 4.08 16.79
N VAL A 103 11.03 3.13 17.30
CA VAL A 103 10.59 2.00 18.12
C VAL A 103 11.40 1.94 19.42
N ALA A 104 10.77 1.53 20.52
CA ALA A 104 11.42 1.35 21.81
C ALA A 104 12.36 0.13 21.83
N LYS A 105 11.99 -0.92 21.10
CA LYS A 105 12.72 -2.19 21.01
C LYS A 105 12.94 -2.55 19.54
N PRO A 106 14.07 -2.16 18.93
CA PRO A 106 14.47 -2.66 17.62
C PRO A 106 14.56 -4.20 17.63
N MET A 107 14.10 -4.85 16.56
CA MET A 107 14.04 -6.32 16.47
C MET A 107 14.65 -6.84 15.17
N ARG A 108 15.12 -8.09 15.22
CA ARG A 108 15.55 -8.85 14.03
C ARG A 108 14.89 -10.22 14.08
N LEU A 109 13.80 -10.39 13.32
CA LEU A 109 12.92 -11.54 13.41
C LEU A 109 13.20 -12.52 12.28
N SER A 110 13.49 -13.78 12.61
CA SER A 110 13.59 -14.86 11.62
C SER A 110 12.24 -15.19 11.01
N LEU A 111 12.25 -15.80 9.83
CA LEU A 111 11.03 -16.31 9.20
C LEU A 111 10.33 -17.34 10.10
N ALA A 112 11.10 -18.16 10.83
CA ALA A 112 10.55 -19.11 11.80
C ALA A 112 9.81 -18.41 12.93
N GLU A 113 10.40 -17.38 13.55
CA GLU A 113 9.75 -16.60 14.61
C GLU A 113 8.51 -15.85 14.10
N LEU A 114 8.51 -15.36 12.86
CA LEU A 114 7.30 -14.76 12.27
C LEU A 114 6.18 -15.80 12.13
N LYS A 115 6.52 -17.02 11.70
CA LYS A 115 5.57 -18.13 11.54
C LYS A 115 5.03 -18.70 12.88
N THR A 116 5.69 -18.43 14.02
CA THR A 116 5.16 -18.81 15.35
C THR A 116 4.19 -17.82 15.95
N ARG A 117 4.06 -16.61 15.38
CA ARG A 117 3.09 -15.61 15.83
C ARG A 117 1.68 -15.96 15.34
N GLU A 118 0.67 -15.35 15.96
CA GLU A 118 -0.71 -15.52 15.50
C GLU A 118 -0.84 -15.05 14.05
N ALA A 119 -1.17 -16.00 13.18
CA ALA A 119 -1.28 -15.77 11.75
C ALA A 119 -2.71 -15.36 11.41
N LYS A 120 -2.84 -14.48 10.42
CA LYS A 120 -4.09 -14.20 9.73
C LYS A 120 -4.04 -14.79 8.32
N THR A 121 -5.10 -15.51 7.97
CA THR A 121 -5.35 -15.95 6.60
C THR A 121 -6.55 -15.18 6.06
N GLN A 122 -6.40 -14.59 4.87
CA GLN A 122 -7.45 -13.82 4.20
C GLN A 122 -7.42 -14.11 2.69
N ILE A 123 -8.60 -14.19 2.07
CA ILE A 123 -8.73 -14.33 0.62
C ILE A 123 -9.21 -12.99 0.09
N THR A 124 -8.33 -12.26 -0.58
CA THR A 124 -8.52 -10.85 -0.91
C THR A 124 -8.15 -10.57 -2.36
N GLU A 125 -8.80 -9.55 -2.91
CA GLU A 125 -8.50 -9.06 -4.25
C GLU A 125 -7.28 -8.15 -4.24
N HIS A 126 -6.42 -8.29 -5.24
CA HIS A 126 -5.35 -7.37 -5.54
C HIS A 126 -5.75 -6.54 -6.77
N SER A 127 -5.87 -5.23 -6.58
CA SER A 127 -6.24 -4.29 -7.64
C SER A 127 -5.01 -3.58 -8.17
N CYS A 128 -4.59 -3.92 -9.39
CA CYS A 128 -3.41 -3.33 -10.01
C CYS A 128 -3.77 -2.03 -10.74
N VAL A 129 -2.89 -1.03 -10.64
CA VAL A 129 -3.02 0.25 -11.36
C VAL A 129 -3.06 0.07 -12.89
N GLU A 130 -2.55 -1.06 -13.40
CA GLU A 130 -2.58 -1.43 -14.82
C GLU A 130 -3.96 -1.93 -15.30
N GLY A 131 -5.01 -1.87 -14.45
CA GLY A 131 -6.40 -2.16 -14.85
C GLY A 131 -6.80 -3.63 -14.80
N TRP A 132 -6.13 -4.44 -13.98
CA TRP A 132 -6.48 -5.84 -13.76
C TRP A 132 -6.55 -6.16 -12.27
N THR A 133 -7.32 -7.19 -11.92
CA THR A 133 -7.42 -7.70 -10.55
C THR A 133 -7.08 -9.18 -10.48
N ALA A 134 -6.70 -9.66 -9.29
CA ALA A 134 -6.50 -11.07 -9.01
C ALA A 134 -6.84 -11.37 -7.54
N ILE A 135 -7.59 -12.45 -7.30
CA ILE A 135 -7.97 -12.90 -5.97
C ILE A 135 -7.02 -14.01 -5.52
N GLY A 136 -6.42 -13.86 -4.35
CA GLY A 136 -5.48 -14.82 -3.78
C GLY A 136 -5.70 -15.04 -2.29
N LYS A 137 -5.31 -16.22 -1.80
CA LYS A 137 -5.33 -16.55 -0.37
C LYS A 137 -3.97 -16.25 0.23
N TRP A 138 -3.92 -15.33 1.17
CA TRP A 138 -2.69 -14.86 1.81
C TRP A 138 -2.65 -15.30 3.26
N THR A 139 -1.48 -15.69 3.74
CA THR A 139 -1.26 -16.02 5.15
C THR A 139 -0.02 -15.33 5.67
N GLY A 140 -0.14 -14.67 6.81
CA GLY A 140 0.94 -13.85 7.36
C GLY A 140 0.67 -13.39 8.79
N VAL A 141 1.65 -12.71 9.36
CA VAL A 141 1.49 -12.06 10.66
C VAL A 141 0.86 -10.68 10.48
N PRO A 142 -0.15 -10.29 11.29
CA PRO A 142 -0.66 -8.93 11.27
C PRO A 142 0.43 -7.91 11.60
N LEU A 143 0.59 -6.89 10.76
CA LEU A 143 1.67 -5.91 10.92
C LEU A 143 1.59 -5.18 12.26
N TRP A 144 0.38 -4.80 12.68
CA TRP A 144 0.12 -4.14 13.97
C TRP A 144 0.71 -4.90 15.15
N SER A 145 0.74 -6.24 15.11
CA SER A 145 1.24 -7.07 16.21
C SER A 145 2.75 -6.94 16.38
N ILE A 146 3.49 -6.88 15.27
CA ILE A 146 4.94 -6.66 15.24
C ILE A 146 5.27 -5.24 15.71
N LEU A 147 4.49 -4.25 15.27
CA LEU A 147 4.65 -2.86 15.65
C LEU A 147 4.40 -2.65 17.15
N ASN A 148 3.36 -3.27 17.70
CA ASN A 148 3.08 -3.24 19.13
C ASN A 148 4.20 -3.91 19.94
N GLU A 149 4.73 -5.05 19.48
CA GLU A 149 5.86 -5.73 20.13
C GLU A 149 7.14 -4.87 20.12
N ALA A 150 7.37 -4.11 19.05
CA ALA A 150 8.49 -3.18 18.93
C ALA A 150 8.34 -1.93 19.82
N GLY A 151 7.10 -1.59 20.21
CA GLY A 151 6.79 -0.38 20.97
C GLY A 151 6.98 0.89 20.15
N ILE A 152 6.10 1.14 19.18
CA ILE A 152 6.13 2.34 18.31
C ILE A 152 6.02 3.63 19.14
N ALA A 153 6.85 4.61 18.81
CA ALA A 153 6.80 5.93 19.42
C ALA A 153 5.51 6.70 19.00
N PRO A 154 4.89 7.49 19.90
CA PRO A 154 3.67 8.25 19.60
C PRO A 154 3.79 9.20 18.40
N GLU A 155 5.01 9.68 18.11
CA GLU A 155 5.29 10.61 17.02
C GLU A 155 5.49 9.92 15.67
N ALA A 156 5.54 8.59 15.62
CA ALA A 156 5.63 7.85 14.37
C ALA A 156 4.33 7.95 13.58
N ARG A 157 4.43 8.28 12.29
CA ARG A 157 3.29 8.54 11.40
C ARG A 157 3.21 7.59 10.23
N TYR A 158 4.33 6.98 9.85
CA TYR A 158 4.45 6.14 8.67
C TYR A 158 5.28 4.90 8.97
N ILE A 159 5.01 3.83 8.23
CA ILE A 159 5.86 2.64 8.17
C ILE A 159 6.48 2.57 6.79
N VAL A 160 7.80 2.46 6.73
CA VAL A 160 8.58 2.36 5.51
C VAL A 160 9.12 0.94 5.37
N PHE A 161 8.97 0.36 4.18
CA PHE A 161 9.41 -0.99 3.82
C PHE A 161 10.59 -0.88 2.86
N TYR A 162 11.74 -1.41 3.28
CA TYR A 162 12.92 -1.52 2.42
C TYR A 162 13.00 -2.95 1.88
N CYS A 163 13.21 -3.06 0.58
CA CYS A 163 13.11 -4.31 -0.14
C CYS A 163 14.46 -4.70 -0.74
N ALA A 164 14.65 -6.00 -0.99
CA ALA A 164 15.79 -6.49 -1.77
C ALA A 164 15.66 -6.21 -3.29
N ASP A 165 14.52 -5.68 -3.71
CA ASP A 165 14.22 -5.39 -5.11
C ASP A 165 14.87 -4.08 -5.56
N ASP A 166 15.15 -3.97 -6.86
CA ASP A 166 15.64 -2.74 -7.48
C ASP A 166 15.04 -2.56 -8.87
N PHE A 167 14.89 -1.31 -9.28
CA PHE A 167 14.50 -0.97 -10.63
C PHE A 167 15.59 -0.13 -11.26
N ARG A 168 16.32 -0.76 -12.19
CA ARG A 168 17.43 -0.13 -12.93
C ARG A 168 18.51 0.41 -11.98
N GLY A 169 18.85 -0.37 -10.96
CA GLY A 169 19.87 -0.02 -9.97
C GLY A 169 19.41 0.95 -8.88
N THR A 170 18.13 1.35 -8.88
CA THR A 170 17.54 2.12 -7.78
C THR A 170 16.76 1.18 -6.87
N SER A 171 17.17 1.07 -5.61
CA SER A 171 16.51 0.21 -4.62
C SER A 171 15.03 0.57 -4.47
N TYR A 172 14.18 -0.46 -4.47
CA TYR A 172 12.76 -0.30 -4.24
C TYR A 172 12.47 -0.15 -2.75
N TYR A 173 11.63 0.81 -2.41
CA TYR A 173 11.07 0.98 -1.09
C TYR A 173 9.62 1.47 -1.23
N GLU A 174 8.85 1.29 -0.16
CA GLU A 174 7.46 1.69 -0.11
C GLU A 174 7.12 2.23 1.28
N SER A 175 6.04 2.99 1.42
CA SER A 175 5.51 3.38 2.72
C SER A 175 4.00 3.42 2.77
N ILE A 176 3.46 3.27 3.98
CA ILE A 176 2.03 3.41 4.27
C ILE A 176 1.82 4.29 5.51
N ASP A 177 0.62 4.84 5.65
CA ASP A 177 0.22 5.54 6.87
C ASP A 177 0.16 4.59 8.06
N MET A 178 0.43 5.09 9.26
CA MET A 178 0.28 4.32 10.50
C MET A 178 -1.13 3.73 10.66
N VAL A 179 -2.18 4.43 10.22
CA VAL A 179 -3.56 3.90 10.29
C VAL A 179 -3.70 2.64 9.43
N ASP A 180 -3.13 2.63 8.22
CA ASP A 180 -3.14 1.44 7.36
C ASP A 180 -2.25 0.33 7.93
N ALA A 181 -1.11 0.69 8.54
CA ALA A 181 -0.21 -0.27 9.16
C ALA A 181 -0.83 -0.98 10.37
N MET A 182 -1.68 -0.27 11.12
CA MET A 182 -2.42 -0.80 12.27
C MET A 182 -3.70 -1.54 11.89
N HIS A 183 -4.09 -1.52 10.61
CA HIS A 183 -5.33 -2.14 10.14
C HIS A 183 -5.29 -3.67 10.29
N PRO A 184 -6.39 -4.33 10.73
CA PRO A 184 -6.42 -5.77 11.00
C PRO A 184 -6.24 -6.67 9.77
N GLN A 185 -6.39 -6.16 8.54
CA GLN A 185 -6.09 -6.90 7.29
C GLN A 185 -4.75 -6.52 6.65
N THR A 186 -3.95 -5.67 7.31
CA THR A 186 -2.58 -5.41 6.86
C THR A 186 -1.65 -6.45 7.46
N ILE A 187 -1.10 -7.31 6.60
CA ILE A 187 -0.27 -8.45 7.02
C ILE A 187 1.09 -8.45 6.31
N LEU A 188 2.09 -9.00 7.00
CA LEU A 188 3.32 -9.46 6.38
C LEU A 188 3.12 -10.92 5.97
N ALA A 189 2.72 -11.12 4.72
CA ALA A 189 2.40 -12.44 4.18
C ALA A 189 3.67 -13.24 3.90
N TYR A 190 3.76 -14.44 4.45
CA TYR A 190 4.79 -15.45 4.16
C TYR A 190 4.23 -16.70 3.46
N GLY A 191 2.91 -16.76 3.27
CA GLY A 191 2.22 -17.87 2.61
C GLY A 191 1.22 -17.37 1.57
N MET A 192 1.04 -18.15 0.52
CA MET A 192 0.12 -17.87 -0.59
C MET A 192 -0.53 -19.16 -1.09
N ASN A 193 -1.85 -19.16 -1.26
CA ASN A 193 -2.64 -20.25 -1.84
C ASN A 193 -2.36 -21.62 -1.18
N GLY A 194 -2.19 -21.63 0.15
CA GLY A 194 -1.95 -22.85 0.93
C GLY A 194 -0.50 -23.33 0.99
N GLY A 195 0.43 -22.67 0.29
CA GLY A 195 1.86 -22.97 0.33
C GLY A 195 2.70 -21.80 0.85
N ASP A 196 4.02 -22.00 0.88
CA ASP A 196 4.98 -20.92 1.10
C ASP A 196 4.89 -19.88 -0.01
N LEU A 197 5.18 -18.62 0.32
CA LEU A 197 5.17 -17.51 -0.64
C LEU A 197 6.22 -17.76 -1.75
N PRO A 198 5.83 -17.84 -3.03
CA PRO A 198 6.78 -18.01 -4.12
C PRO A 198 7.66 -16.76 -4.31
N GLU A 199 8.92 -16.94 -4.77
CA GLU A 199 9.84 -15.82 -5.04
C GLU A 199 9.18 -14.75 -5.92
N LYS A 200 8.56 -15.16 -7.03
CA LYS A 200 7.88 -14.24 -7.97
C LYS A 200 6.78 -13.38 -7.35
N HIS A 201 6.28 -13.75 -6.18
CA HIS A 201 5.28 -13.01 -5.42
C HIS A 201 5.85 -12.27 -4.20
N GLY A 202 7.17 -12.28 -4.02
CA GLY A 202 7.88 -11.49 -3.01
C GLY A 202 8.32 -12.24 -1.77
N ALA A 203 8.69 -13.52 -1.89
CA ALA A 203 9.29 -14.28 -0.78
C ALA A 203 10.46 -13.51 -0.12
N PRO A 204 10.80 -13.78 1.15
CA PRO A 204 10.09 -14.67 2.08
C PRO A 204 8.86 -14.01 2.70
N ILE A 205 8.78 -12.69 2.66
CA ILE A 205 7.63 -11.91 3.11
C ILE A 205 7.31 -10.78 2.14
N ARG A 206 6.02 -10.56 1.94
CA ARG A 206 5.50 -9.37 1.25
C ARG A 206 4.53 -8.61 2.14
N LEU A 207 4.41 -7.31 1.90
CA LEU A 207 3.32 -6.52 2.42
C LEU A 207 2.03 -6.87 1.67
N ARG A 208 0.96 -7.06 2.43
CA ARG A 208 -0.43 -7.01 1.96
C ARG A 208 -1.13 -5.89 2.70
N VAL A 209 -1.48 -4.84 1.98
CA VAL A 209 -2.31 -3.72 2.45
C VAL A 209 -3.52 -3.65 1.53
N GLU A 210 -4.59 -4.33 1.92
CA GLU A 210 -5.66 -4.74 0.98
C GLU A 210 -6.56 -3.60 0.52
N ARG A 211 -6.43 -2.44 1.16
CA ARG A 211 -7.20 -1.24 0.87
C ARG A 211 -6.43 -0.24 0.03
N GLN A 212 -5.31 -0.67 -0.55
CA GLN A 212 -4.50 0.15 -1.42
C GLN A 212 -4.19 -0.60 -2.73
N LEU A 213 -3.94 0.19 -3.78
CA LEU A 213 -3.54 -0.35 -5.07
C LEU A 213 -2.25 -1.18 -5.02
N GLY A 214 -2.12 -2.06 -6.00
CA GLY A 214 -1.12 -3.11 -6.00
C GLY A 214 0.34 -2.67 -5.93
N TYR A 215 0.66 -1.45 -6.38
CA TYR A 215 2.03 -0.93 -6.31
C TYR A 215 2.47 -0.62 -4.88
N LYS A 216 1.54 -0.40 -3.94
CA LYS A 216 1.82 -0.19 -2.51
C LYS A 216 2.17 -1.49 -1.78
N GLN A 217 1.97 -2.64 -2.43
CA GLN A 217 2.15 -3.95 -1.81
C GLN A 217 3.58 -4.47 -2.02
N ALA A 218 4.50 -3.92 -1.24
CA ALA A 218 5.94 -4.22 -1.28
C ALA A 218 6.26 -5.73 -1.26
N LYS A 219 7.22 -6.14 -2.10
CA LYS A 219 7.72 -7.52 -2.23
C LYS A 219 9.15 -7.59 -1.72
N PHE A 220 9.61 -8.78 -1.33
CA PHE A 220 11.00 -9.01 -0.93
C PHE A 220 11.41 -8.11 0.24
N VAL A 221 10.51 -7.94 1.22
CA VAL A 221 10.72 -7.01 2.33
C VAL A 221 11.88 -7.51 3.20
N MET A 222 12.82 -6.63 3.50
CA MET A 222 14.02 -6.92 4.30
C MET A 222 13.99 -6.17 5.63
N ARG A 223 13.44 -4.95 5.64
CA ARG A 223 13.40 -4.08 6.80
C ARG A 223 12.14 -3.23 6.81
N ILE A 224 11.60 -2.99 8.00
CA ILE A 224 10.57 -2.00 8.25
C ILE A 224 11.05 -0.94 9.24
N GLU A 225 10.72 0.32 9.00
CA GLU A 225 11.07 1.42 9.89
C GLU A 225 9.85 2.30 10.17
N ALA A 226 9.64 2.63 11.45
CA ALA A 226 8.67 3.63 11.86
C ALA A 226 9.29 5.02 11.79
N VAL A 227 8.61 5.97 11.14
CA VAL A 227 9.15 7.32 10.91
C VAL A 227 8.06 8.39 11.09
N ALA A 228 8.47 9.59 11.48
CA ALA A 228 7.57 10.74 11.64
C ALA A 228 7.26 11.44 10.32
N ALA A 229 8.14 11.32 9.32
CA ALA A 229 8.10 12.07 8.07
C ALA A 229 8.77 11.27 6.94
N LEU A 230 8.41 11.55 5.68
CA LEU A 230 8.88 10.82 4.50
C LEU A 230 9.85 11.64 3.64
N GLU A 231 9.96 12.94 3.88
CA GLU A 231 10.67 13.92 3.05
C GLU A 231 12.17 13.64 2.94
N GLN A 232 12.74 12.93 3.92
CA GLN A 232 14.16 12.57 3.98
C GLN A 232 14.42 11.10 3.57
N ILE A 233 13.41 10.41 3.04
CA ILE A 233 13.48 9.00 2.68
C ILE A 233 13.36 8.87 1.17
N GLY A 234 14.36 8.23 0.54
CA GLY A 234 14.41 8.11 -0.91
C GLY A 234 14.39 9.47 -1.59
N GLY A 235 13.50 9.65 -2.57
CA GLY A 235 13.22 10.91 -3.25
C GLY A 235 12.19 11.82 -2.54
N GLY A 236 11.79 11.46 -1.32
CA GLY A 236 10.96 12.28 -0.44
C GLY A 236 9.46 12.21 -0.71
N ARG A 237 9.00 11.35 -1.63
CA ARG A 237 7.57 11.19 -1.98
C ARG A 237 6.93 9.92 -1.42
N GLY A 238 7.65 9.15 -0.61
CA GLY A 238 7.07 8.06 0.18
C GLY A 238 7.10 6.67 -0.47
N GLY A 239 7.69 6.52 -1.64
CA GLY A 239 7.88 5.21 -2.26
C GLY A 239 8.54 5.32 -3.63
N TYR A 240 8.98 4.19 -4.18
CA TYR A 240 9.67 4.17 -5.46
C TYR A 240 8.79 4.67 -6.61
N TRP A 241 7.51 4.30 -6.67
CA TRP A 241 6.64 4.66 -7.79
C TRP A 241 6.16 6.12 -7.71
N GLU A 242 6.03 6.66 -6.51
CA GLU A 242 5.85 8.06 -6.22
C GLU A 242 7.09 8.85 -6.66
N ASP A 243 8.28 8.30 -6.38
CA ASP A 243 9.55 8.90 -6.72
C ASP A 243 9.90 8.86 -8.21
N ALA A 244 9.70 7.74 -8.89
CA ALA A 244 10.09 7.56 -10.28
C ALA A 244 8.90 7.81 -11.23
N GLY A 245 7.73 7.27 -10.89
CA GLY A 245 6.54 7.27 -11.73
C GLY A 245 5.56 8.41 -11.46
N ARG A 246 5.76 9.22 -10.41
CA ARG A 246 4.82 10.28 -9.97
C ARG A 246 3.44 9.71 -9.64
N TYR A 247 3.38 8.50 -9.10
CA TYR A 247 2.14 7.94 -8.60
C TYR A 247 1.70 8.70 -7.34
N ALA A 248 0.41 8.67 -7.03
CA ALA A 248 -0.09 9.17 -5.75
C ALA A 248 0.58 8.39 -4.61
N TRP A 249 0.87 9.03 -3.48
CA TRP A 249 1.39 8.30 -2.33
C TRP A 249 0.27 7.53 -1.63
N TYR A 250 -0.88 8.19 -1.42
CA TYR A 250 -2.05 7.52 -0.87
C TYR A 250 -2.89 6.90 -1.99
N ALA A 251 -2.88 5.57 -2.07
CA ALA A 251 -3.50 4.79 -3.13
C ALA A 251 -4.76 4.05 -2.67
N GLY A 252 -5.55 4.67 -1.78
CA GLY A 252 -6.72 4.07 -1.16
C GLY A 252 -7.82 3.70 -2.16
N ILE A 253 -8.37 2.49 -2.01
CA ILE A 253 -9.53 1.97 -2.77
C ILE A 253 -10.67 1.54 -1.85
#